data_AF-A0A1N7PUS2-F1
#
_entry.id   AF-A0A1N7PUS2-F1
#
_cell.length_a   1.000
_cell.length_b   1.000
_cell.length_c   1.000
_cell.angle_alpha   90.00
_cell.angle_beta   90.00
_cell.angle_gamma   90.00
#
_symmetry.space_group_name_H-M   'P 1'
#
loop_
_entity.id
_entity.type
_entity.pdbx_description
1 polymer ?
#
loop_
_entity_poly.entity_id
_entity_poly.type
_entity_poly.pdbx_seq_one_letter_code
_entity_poly.pdbx_strand_id
1 'polypeptide(L)'
;MWTKRWTGFLAASILTATVTGCGSMPHATSQTSSTSISAPSVHAVVDRLPGNLQAKLIGFDARKKRVSHLPIAVKDTNVLYISPMEQYAIQQFQQIWPRLKAYPVVVWTGVTKAQAQEIWRKEGYDSDPLPSAHTEYVSKSIPTPDAYHRDGKAWMEVPGILPTNQLDKWETFFR
;
A
#
# COMPACT_ATOMS: atom_id res chain seq x y z
N MET A 1 -72.23 -19.75 3.42
CA MET A 1 -71.70 -19.50 2.07
C MET A 1 -70.39 -20.26 1.92
N TRP A 2 -70.31 -21.08 0.86
CA TRP A 2 -69.13 -21.72 0.25
C TRP A 2 -67.97 -20.71 0.03
N THR A 3 -66.67 -21.04 -0.03
CA THR A 3 -65.99 -22.13 -0.78
C THR A 3 -64.50 -22.28 -0.38
N LYS A 4 -63.97 -23.51 -0.56
CA LYS A 4 -62.62 -23.90 -1.09
C LYS A 4 -61.37 -23.47 -0.29
N ARG A 5 -60.62 -24.33 0.41
CA ARG A 5 -59.88 -25.56 0.01
C ARG A 5 -58.93 -25.35 -1.18
N TRP A 6 -57.62 -25.31 -0.95
CA TRP A 6 -56.55 -25.69 -1.89
C TRP A 6 -55.43 -26.40 -1.12
N THR A 7 -54.96 -27.50 -1.69
CA THR A 7 -54.00 -28.48 -1.15
C THR A 7 -52.90 -28.69 -2.18
N GLY A 8 -51.68 -28.99 -1.71
CA GLY A 8 -50.56 -29.52 -2.51
C GLY A 8 -49.39 -28.53 -2.59
N PHE A 9 -48.12 -28.90 -2.49
CA PHE A 9 -47.48 -30.21 -2.61
C PHE A 9 -46.18 -30.30 -1.77
N LEU A 10 -45.79 -31.55 -1.54
CA LEU A 10 -44.57 -32.05 -0.89
C LEU A 10 -43.25 -31.44 -1.38
N ALA A 11 -42.29 -31.31 -0.47
CA ALA A 11 -40.94 -31.89 -0.67
C ALA A 11 -40.26 -32.13 0.68
N ALA A 12 -39.94 -33.40 0.93
CA ALA A 12 -39.16 -33.87 2.05
C ALA A 12 -37.66 -33.58 1.84
N SER A 13 -36.93 -33.30 2.92
CA SER A 13 -35.53 -33.70 3.06
C SER A 13 -35.22 -33.90 4.54
N ILE A 14 -34.66 -35.08 4.80
CA ILE A 14 -34.40 -35.68 6.10
C ILE A 14 -32.88 -35.55 6.37
N LEU A 15 -32.52 -35.63 7.66
CA LEU A 15 -31.25 -36.08 8.25
C LEU A 15 -30.30 -35.03 8.86
N THR A 16 -30.43 -34.95 10.19
CA THR A 16 -29.41 -35.13 11.24
C THR A 16 -28.15 -34.27 11.26
N ALA A 17 -27.97 -33.51 12.34
CA ALA A 17 -27.05 -33.92 13.41
C ALA A 17 -27.26 -33.05 14.67
N THR A 18 -27.62 -33.72 15.76
CA THR A 18 -27.52 -33.21 17.12
C THR A 18 -26.05 -33.06 17.52
N VAL A 19 -25.64 -31.86 17.93
CA VAL A 19 -24.56 -31.72 18.91
C VAL A 19 -25.15 -31.01 20.13
N THR A 20 -25.57 -31.83 21.08
CA THR A 20 -25.91 -31.43 22.44
C THR A 20 -24.60 -31.11 23.16
N GLY A 21 -24.19 -29.84 23.14
CA GLY A 21 -23.18 -29.30 24.05
C GLY A 21 -23.86 -28.50 25.14
N CYS A 22 -24.28 -29.17 26.22
CA CYS A 22 -24.69 -28.52 27.45
C CYS A 22 -23.45 -27.95 28.17
N GLY A 23 -23.46 -26.67 28.50
CA GLY A 23 -22.39 -26.06 29.29
C GLY A 23 -22.61 -24.59 29.60
N SER A 24 -23.40 -24.33 30.65
CA SER A 24 -23.31 -23.18 31.57
C SER A 24 -23.88 -21.80 31.16
N MET A 25 -24.94 -21.42 31.89
CA MET A 25 -25.61 -20.12 32.06
C MET A 25 -24.70 -18.96 32.51
N PRO A 26 -25.21 -17.73 32.78
CA PRO A 26 -26.11 -16.86 32.01
C PRO A 26 -25.49 -15.46 31.86
N HIS A 27 -25.91 -14.64 30.87
CA HIS A 27 -25.79 -13.19 31.03
C HIS A 27 -27.12 -12.50 30.76
N ALA A 28 -27.57 -11.84 31.82
CA ALA A 28 -28.72 -10.96 31.87
C ALA A 28 -28.51 -9.68 31.03
N THR A 29 -29.66 -9.15 30.57
CA THR A 29 -29.99 -7.72 30.44
C THR A 29 -29.00 -6.80 29.71
N SER A 30 -29.38 -6.37 28.51
CA SER A 30 -30.12 -5.11 28.31
C SER A 30 -30.02 -4.66 26.85
N GLN A 31 -31.17 -4.55 26.21
CA GLN A 31 -31.32 -3.70 25.04
C GLN A 31 -31.11 -2.26 25.48
N THR A 32 -30.07 -1.61 24.97
CA THR A 32 -30.05 -0.15 24.87
C THR A 32 -29.65 0.21 23.45
N SER A 33 -30.62 0.75 22.74
CA SER A 33 -30.46 1.46 21.47
C SER A 33 -29.32 2.47 21.59
N SER A 34 -28.42 2.47 20.62
CA SER A 34 -27.54 3.61 20.35
C SER A 34 -27.21 3.62 18.87
N THR A 35 -27.87 4.52 18.15
CA THR A 35 -27.54 4.94 16.80
C THR A 35 -26.11 5.46 16.81
N SER A 36 -25.13 4.63 16.46
CA SER A 36 -23.77 5.10 16.26
C SER A 36 -23.68 5.75 14.88
N ILE A 37 -23.77 7.08 14.88
CA ILE A 37 -23.24 7.91 13.81
C ILE A 37 -21.78 7.46 13.60
N SER A 38 -21.46 6.95 12.42
CA SER A 38 -20.09 6.57 12.07
C SER A 38 -19.18 7.79 12.25
N ALA A 39 -18.36 7.75 13.30
CA ALA A 39 -17.31 8.73 13.53
C ALA A 39 -16.36 8.75 12.32
N PRO A 40 -15.82 9.92 11.92
CA PRO A 40 -14.84 9.98 10.85
C PRO A 40 -13.63 9.14 11.29
N SER A 41 -13.22 8.17 10.47
CA SER A 41 -12.01 7.41 10.75
C SER A 41 -10.84 8.37 10.68
N VAL A 42 -10.38 8.80 11.86
CA VAL A 42 -9.07 9.41 12.03
C VAL A 42 -8.08 8.33 11.64
N HIS A 43 -7.64 8.34 10.38
CA HIS A 43 -6.62 7.43 9.89
C HIS A 43 -5.35 7.73 10.68
N ALA A 44 -5.03 6.79 11.57
CA ALA A 44 -3.82 6.81 12.36
C ALA A 44 -2.62 6.98 11.41
N VAL A 45 -1.76 7.93 11.74
CA VAL A 45 -0.41 8.04 11.20
C VAL A 45 0.26 6.68 11.37
N VAL A 46 0.51 5.97 10.26
CA VAL A 46 1.16 4.67 10.30
C VAL A 46 2.66 4.89 10.34
N ASP A 47 3.20 5.12 11.54
CA ASP A 47 4.65 5.28 11.77
C ASP A 47 5.47 4.01 11.47
N ARG A 48 4.81 2.87 11.24
CA ARG A 48 5.43 1.58 10.97
C ARG A 48 4.68 0.83 9.89
N LEU A 49 5.43 0.35 8.89
CA LEU A 49 4.93 -0.63 7.91
C LEU A 49 4.06 -1.69 8.61
N PRO A 50 2.88 -2.02 8.05
CA PRO A 50 2.08 -3.14 8.52
C PRO A 50 2.95 -4.37 8.82
N GLY A 51 2.77 -5.01 9.98
CA GLY A 51 3.69 -6.04 10.47
C GLY A 51 3.88 -7.23 9.51
N ASN A 52 2.87 -7.50 8.68
CA ASN A 52 2.90 -8.50 7.60
C ASN A 52 3.85 -8.13 6.43
N LEU A 53 4.14 -6.84 6.23
CA LEU A 53 5.15 -6.37 5.29
C LEU A 53 6.55 -6.39 5.91
N GLN A 54 6.66 -6.01 7.18
CA GLN A 54 7.95 -5.92 7.87
C GLN A 54 8.66 -7.28 7.95
N ALA A 55 7.93 -8.36 8.17
CA ALA A 55 8.45 -9.74 8.16
C ALA A 55 8.92 -10.24 6.78
N LYS A 56 8.58 -9.53 5.69
CA LYS A 56 8.96 -9.87 4.31
C LYS A 56 10.12 -9.04 3.77
N LEU A 57 10.65 -8.11 4.57
CA LEU A 57 11.75 -7.25 4.14
C LEU A 57 13.09 -7.99 4.25
N ILE A 58 13.60 -8.42 3.11
CA ILE A 58 14.99 -8.87 2.97
C ILE A 58 15.91 -7.64 3.14
N GLY A 59 17.06 -7.80 3.81
CA GLY A 59 17.98 -6.70 4.09
C GLY A 59 18.50 -6.01 2.81
N PHE A 60 18.80 -4.72 2.90
CA PHE A 60 19.19 -3.83 1.80
C PHE A 60 20.19 -4.46 0.81
N ASP A 61 21.32 -4.98 1.30
CA ASP A 61 22.37 -5.54 0.44
C ASP A 61 21.94 -6.84 -0.26
N ALA A 62 21.10 -7.64 0.39
CA ALA A 62 20.59 -8.88 -0.19
C ALA A 62 19.51 -8.63 -1.27
N ARG A 63 18.97 -7.40 -1.38
CA ARG A 63 18.04 -7.00 -2.44
C ARG A 63 18.70 -6.22 -3.57
N LYS A 64 20.03 -5.96 -3.49
CA LYS A 64 20.78 -5.30 -4.56
C LYS A 64 20.83 -6.19 -5.79
N LYS A 65 20.39 -5.65 -6.92
CA LYS A 65 20.46 -6.31 -8.22
C LYS A 65 21.12 -5.39 -9.22
N ARG A 66 21.92 -5.94 -10.13
CA ARG A 66 22.46 -5.20 -11.26
C ARG A 66 21.56 -5.40 -12.47
N VAL A 67 21.15 -4.31 -13.11
CA VAL A 67 20.35 -4.33 -14.34
C VAL A 67 21.01 -3.49 -15.42
N SER A 68 20.87 -3.92 -16.68
CA SER A 68 21.49 -3.22 -17.82
C SER A 68 20.66 -2.03 -18.30
N HIS A 69 19.34 -2.07 -18.11
CA HIS A 69 18.40 -1.08 -18.62
C HIS A 69 17.29 -0.78 -17.61
N LEU A 70 16.82 0.46 -17.63
CA LEU A 70 15.63 0.87 -16.89
C LEU A 70 14.35 0.61 -17.72
N PRO A 71 13.18 0.45 -17.07
CA PRO A 71 11.90 0.32 -17.74
C PRO A 71 11.54 1.49 -18.67
N ILE A 72 12.00 2.71 -18.32
CA ILE A 72 11.95 3.90 -19.18
C ILE A 72 13.34 4.53 -19.27
N ALA A 73 13.61 5.24 -20.37
CA ALA A 73 14.87 5.95 -20.54
C ALA A 73 14.87 7.23 -19.69
N VAL A 74 15.76 7.28 -18.70
CA VAL A 74 16.00 8.46 -17.85
C VAL A 74 17.47 8.85 -17.97
N LYS A 75 17.76 10.16 -18.05
CA LYS A 75 19.12 10.69 -18.29
C LYS A 75 19.92 11.00 -17.02
N ASP A 76 19.36 10.75 -15.85
CA ASP A 76 19.97 11.04 -14.55
C ASP A 76 20.71 9.85 -13.93
N THR A 77 21.40 10.09 -12.82
CA THR A 77 22.14 9.05 -12.09
C THR A 77 21.29 8.31 -11.06
N ASN A 78 20.24 8.96 -10.54
CA ASN A 78 19.37 8.42 -9.50
C ASN A 78 17.93 8.43 -9.99
N VAL A 79 17.21 7.32 -9.82
CA VAL A 79 15.81 7.20 -10.24
C VAL A 79 15.00 6.47 -9.18
N LEU A 80 13.80 6.95 -8.89
CA LEU A 80 12.84 6.31 -8.01
C LEU A 80 11.54 6.06 -8.78
N TYR A 81 11.18 4.80 -8.96
CA TYR A 81 9.87 4.39 -9.48
C TYR A 81 8.93 4.17 -8.31
N ILE A 82 7.80 4.85 -8.31
CA ILE A 82 6.83 4.78 -7.21
C ILE A 82 5.42 5.04 -7.73
N SER A 83 4.43 4.36 -7.16
CA SER A 83 3.02 4.65 -7.44
C SER A 83 2.49 5.69 -6.44
N PRO A 84 1.64 6.65 -6.87
CA PRO A 84 1.03 7.60 -5.93
C PRO A 84 0.10 6.93 -4.90
N MET A 85 -0.28 5.66 -5.12
CA MET A 85 -1.09 4.87 -4.19
C MET A 85 -0.24 4.21 -3.07
N GLU A 86 1.09 4.25 -3.16
CA GLU A 86 2.01 3.61 -2.20
C GLU A 86 2.40 4.56 -1.06
N GLN A 87 1.40 5.07 -0.32
CA GLN A 87 1.60 6.04 0.78
C GLN A 87 2.71 5.64 1.75
N TYR A 88 2.76 4.37 2.11
CA TYR A 88 3.75 3.86 3.05
C TYR A 88 5.20 4.00 2.54
N ALA A 89 5.43 3.85 1.23
CA ALA A 89 6.73 4.07 0.62
C ALA A 89 7.04 5.56 0.50
N ILE A 90 6.04 6.37 0.11
CA ILE A 90 6.14 7.84 0.07
C ILE A 90 6.57 8.38 1.45
N GLN A 91 5.92 7.93 2.53
CA GLN A 91 6.25 8.34 3.90
C GLN A 91 7.68 7.97 4.30
N GLN A 92 8.17 6.78 3.94
CA GLN A 92 9.56 6.41 4.20
C GLN A 92 10.55 7.33 3.46
N PHE A 93 10.28 7.65 2.20
CA PHE A 93 11.11 8.58 1.45
C PHE A 93 11.02 10.00 1.98
N GLN A 94 9.87 10.46 2.46
CA GLN A 94 9.73 11.78 3.09
C GLN A 94 10.61 11.93 4.34
N GLN A 95 10.84 10.85 5.11
CA GLN A 95 11.71 10.88 6.29
C GLN A 95 13.19 11.11 5.94
N ILE A 96 13.64 10.71 4.74
CA ILE A 96 15.04 10.85 4.29
C ILE A 96 15.22 11.95 3.23
N TRP A 97 14.14 12.43 2.60
CA TRP A 97 14.17 13.42 1.52
C TRP A 97 15.00 14.67 1.86
N PRO A 98 14.83 15.30 3.04
CA PRO A 98 15.60 16.50 3.39
C PRO A 98 17.11 16.22 3.59
N ARG A 99 17.49 14.95 3.74
CA ARG A 99 18.87 14.50 3.98
C ARG A 99 19.58 14.06 2.68
N LEU A 100 18.83 13.92 1.57
CA LEU A 100 19.41 13.58 0.28
C LEU A 100 20.24 14.75 -0.28
N LYS A 101 21.46 14.42 -0.75
CA LYS A 101 22.35 15.38 -1.43
C LYS A 101 22.03 15.56 -2.91
N ALA A 102 21.46 14.53 -3.52
CA ALA A 102 21.00 14.52 -4.90
C ALA A 102 19.62 13.85 -4.93
N TYR A 103 18.61 14.58 -5.40
CA TYR A 103 17.27 14.03 -5.52
C TYR A 103 17.19 13.09 -6.73
N PRO A 104 16.62 11.88 -6.56
CA PRO A 104 16.38 11.02 -7.70
C PRO A 104 15.32 11.64 -8.63
N VAL A 105 15.37 11.29 -9.91
CA VAL A 105 14.22 11.49 -10.79
C VAL A 105 13.08 10.63 -10.26
N VAL A 106 11.94 11.27 -9.98
CA VAL A 106 10.76 10.56 -9.52
C VAL A 106 9.92 10.19 -10.72
N VAL A 107 9.74 8.87 -10.92
CA VAL A 107 8.89 8.31 -11.97
C VAL A 107 7.61 7.83 -11.32
N TRP A 108 6.55 8.61 -11.45
CA TRP A 108 5.21 8.23 -10.99
C TRP A 108 4.61 7.24 -11.98
N THR A 109 4.37 6.01 -11.54
CA THR A 109 3.96 4.90 -12.42
C THR A 109 2.46 4.63 -12.36
N GLY A 110 1.91 4.03 -13.42
CA GLY A 110 0.49 3.70 -13.53
C GLY A 110 -0.46 4.91 -13.64
N VAL A 111 0.06 6.13 -13.82
CA VAL A 111 -0.74 7.36 -13.74
C VAL A 111 -0.29 8.43 -14.73
N THR A 112 -1.21 9.33 -15.06
CA THR A 112 -0.90 10.66 -15.62
C THR A 112 -0.62 11.67 -14.51
N LYS A 113 -0.06 12.83 -14.85
CA LYS A 113 0.16 13.93 -13.89
C LYS A 113 -1.11 14.34 -13.15
N ALA A 114 -2.22 14.52 -13.87
CA ALA A 114 -3.49 14.93 -13.28
C ALA A 114 -4.03 13.88 -12.29
N GLN A 115 -3.92 12.58 -12.65
CA GLN A 115 -4.33 11.49 -11.76
C GLN A 115 -3.45 11.41 -10.51
N ALA A 116 -2.12 11.56 -10.66
CA ALA A 116 -1.20 11.58 -9.53
C ALA A 116 -1.57 12.68 -8.53
N GLN A 117 -1.79 13.92 -9.02
CA GLN A 117 -2.20 15.05 -8.20
C GLN A 117 -3.56 14.84 -7.52
N GLU A 118 -4.51 14.22 -8.21
CA GLU A 118 -5.80 13.87 -7.62
C GLU A 118 -5.66 12.86 -6.49
N ILE A 119 -4.84 11.82 -6.69
CA ILE A 119 -4.56 10.80 -5.67
C ILE A 119 -3.85 11.45 -4.48
N TRP A 120 -2.78 12.21 -4.70
CA TRP A 120 -2.04 12.87 -3.62
C TRP A 120 -2.95 13.71 -2.72
N ARG A 121 -3.83 14.52 -3.32
CA ARG A 121 -4.78 15.33 -2.57
C ARG A 121 -5.80 14.49 -1.80
N LYS A 122 -6.29 13.38 -2.36
CA LYS A 122 -7.15 12.42 -1.64
C LYS A 122 -6.41 11.78 -0.46
N GLU A 123 -5.11 11.54 -0.63
CA GLU A 123 -4.21 10.99 0.37
C GLU A 123 -3.69 12.03 1.38
N GLY A 124 -4.15 13.28 1.31
CA GLY A 124 -3.82 14.34 2.28
C GLY A 124 -2.54 15.12 1.97
N TYR A 125 -1.97 15.00 0.77
CA TYR A 125 -0.84 15.82 0.34
C TYR A 125 -1.31 17.06 -0.43
N ASP A 126 -0.87 18.24 0.00
CA ASP A 126 -1.20 19.52 -0.65
C ASP A 126 -0.48 19.73 -1.99
N SER A 127 0.64 19.03 -2.19
CA SER A 127 1.48 19.13 -3.40
C SER A 127 2.22 17.81 -3.65
N ASP A 128 3.15 17.78 -4.62
CA ASP A 128 3.99 16.61 -4.88
C ASP A 128 4.72 16.20 -3.59
N PRO A 129 4.46 14.98 -3.06
CA PRO A 129 5.02 14.57 -1.79
C PRO A 129 6.52 14.26 -1.86
N LEU A 130 7.08 14.07 -3.06
CA LEU A 130 8.49 13.77 -3.31
C LEU A 130 9.02 14.71 -4.41
N PRO A 131 9.11 16.02 -4.14
CA PRO A 131 9.48 17.00 -5.15
C PRO A 131 10.91 16.76 -5.64
N SER A 132 11.07 16.64 -6.95
CA SER A 132 12.35 16.48 -7.64
C SER A 132 12.52 17.54 -8.72
N ALA A 133 13.77 17.80 -9.13
CA ALA A 133 14.08 18.68 -10.26
C ALA A 133 13.51 18.14 -11.59
N HIS A 134 13.41 16.80 -11.67
CA HIS A 134 12.86 16.10 -12.82
C HIS A 134 11.88 15.03 -12.33
N THR A 135 10.64 15.11 -12.82
CA THR A 135 9.56 14.19 -12.49
C THR A 135 8.93 13.69 -13.78
N GLU A 136 8.80 12.38 -13.91
CA GLU A 136 8.18 11.70 -15.03
C GLU A 136 6.85 11.08 -14.61
N TYR A 137 5.89 11.05 -15.51
CA TYR A 137 4.59 10.41 -15.29
C TYR A 137 4.36 9.38 -16.39
N VAL A 138 4.17 8.13 -16.00
CA VAL A 138 4.06 7.01 -16.93
C VAL A 138 2.79 6.25 -16.65
N SER A 139 1.88 6.18 -17.63
CA SER A 139 0.61 5.44 -17.49
C SER A 139 0.79 3.92 -17.47
N LYS A 140 1.97 3.42 -17.83
CA LYS A 140 2.31 1.99 -17.78
C LYS A 140 2.49 1.55 -16.32
N SER A 141 1.95 0.38 -16.00
CA SER A 141 2.27 -0.32 -14.76
C SER A 141 3.72 -0.83 -14.83
N ILE A 142 4.55 -0.34 -13.93
CA ILE A 142 5.94 -0.76 -13.75
C ILE A 142 6.02 -1.32 -12.32
N PRO A 143 6.79 -2.38 -12.04
CA PRO A 143 7.00 -2.84 -10.67
C PRO A 143 7.50 -1.69 -9.79
N THR A 144 6.86 -1.51 -8.64
CA THR A 144 7.16 -0.45 -7.67
C THR A 144 6.97 -0.94 -6.23
N PRO A 145 7.56 -0.22 -5.27
CA PRO A 145 8.53 0.85 -5.45
C PRO A 145 9.94 0.27 -5.64
N ASP A 146 10.69 0.83 -6.58
CA ASP A 146 12.08 0.44 -6.91
C ASP A 146 12.94 1.69 -7.12
N ALA A 147 14.15 1.64 -6.57
CA ALA A 147 15.14 2.72 -6.62
C ALA A 147 16.38 2.26 -7.39
N TYR A 148 16.93 3.17 -8.19
CA TYR A 148 18.04 2.89 -9.07
C TYR A 148 19.14 3.94 -8.89
N HIS A 149 20.38 3.47 -8.93
CA HIS A 149 21.57 4.30 -8.97
C HIS A 149 22.46 3.84 -10.13
N ARG A 150 23.02 4.79 -10.88
CA ARG A 150 23.85 4.53 -12.04
C ARG A 150 25.23 4.05 -11.60
N ASP A 151 25.59 2.83 -12.01
CA ASP A 151 26.90 2.22 -11.75
C ASP A 151 27.61 1.93 -13.08
N GLY A 152 28.32 2.94 -13.57
CA GLY A 152 28.97 2.93 -14.88
C GLY A 152 27.97 2.79 -16.04
N LYS A 153 28.04 1.66 -16.76
CA LYS A 153 27.11 1.33 -17.87
C LYS A 153 25.85 0.60 -17.42
N ALA A 154 25.78 0.20 -16.15
CA ALA A 154 24.67 -0.53 -15.58
C ALA A 154 23.95 0.32 -14.51
N TRP A 155 22.90 -0.26 -13.95
CA TRP A 155 22.16 0.29 -12.83
C TRP A 155 22.21 -0.70 -11.66
N MET A 156 22.40 -0.16 -10.48
CA MET A 156 22.12 -0.84 -9.24
C MET A 156 20.67 -0.57 -8.87
N GLU A 157 19.88 -1.63 -8.78
CA GLU A 157 18.49 -1.63 -8.33
C GLU A 157 18.46 -2.04 -6.85
N VAL A 158 17.71 -1.29 -6.06
CA VAL A 158 17.29 -1.66 -4.71
C VAL A 158 15.79 -1.41 -4.60
N PRO A 159 15.09 -2.10 -3.70
CA PRO A 159 13.67 -1.84 -3.47
C PRO A 159 13.47 -0.43 -2.89
N GLY A 160 12.37 0.19 -3.28
CA GLY A 160 11.90 1.46 -2.76
C GLY A 160 11.18 1.37 -1.41
N ILE A 161 11.29 0.25 -0.70
CA ILE A 161 10.92 0.13 0.73
C ILE A 161 12.03 -0.61 1.46
N LEU A 162 12.45 -0.05 2.60
CA LEU A 162 13.44 -0.66 3.48
C LEU A 162 12.89 -0.88 4.89
N PRO A 163 13.50 -1.81 5.66
CA PRO A 163 13.31 -1.84 7.09
C PRO A 163 13.62 -0.48 7.71
N THR A 164 12.86 -0.07 8.74
CA THR A 164 13.02 1.24 9.39
C THR A 164 14.45 1.48 9.89
N ASN A 165 15.16 0.44 10.35
CA ASN A 165 16.55 0.51 10.79
C ASN A 165 17.58 0.62 9.64
N GLN A 166 17.12 0.68 8.38
CA GLN A 166 17.95 0.75 7.18
C GLN A 166 17.57 1.94 6.27
N LEU A 167 16.65 2.82 6.66
CA LEU A 167 16.23 3.95 5.80
C LEU A 167 17.40 4.85 5.40
N ASP A 168 18.36 5.05 6.30
CA ASP A 168 19.56 5.86 6.06
C ASP A 168 20.46 5.27 4.95
N LYS A 169 20.25 4.00 4.56
CA LYS A 169 20.97 3.40 3.42
C LYS A 169 20.61 4.09 2.11
N TRP A 170 19.41 4.66 1.95
CA TRP A 170 19.07 5.45 0.77
C TRP A 170 19.91 6.73 0.64
N GLU A 171 20.26 7.37 1.76
CA GLU A 171 21.13 8.55 1.72
C GLU A 171 22.51 8.24 1.16
N THR A 172 23.02 7.02 1.38
CA THR A 172 24.29 6.59 0.81
C THR A 172 24.12 6.09 -0.62
N PHE A 173 23.00 5.44 -0.92
CA PHE A 173 22.69 4.90 -2.23
C PHE A 173 22.48 5.96 -3.31
N PHE A 174 21.87 7.10 -2.97
CA PHE A 174 21.61 8.20 -3.90
C PHE A 174 22.71 9.27 -3.92
N ARG A 175 23.81 9.10 -3.19
CA ARG A 175 24.97 10.01 -3.29
C ARG A 175 25.71 9.79 -4.60
#